data_AF-A0A268U5Y9-F1
#
_entry.id   AF-A0A268U5Y9-F1
#
_cell.length_a   1.000
_cell.length_b   1.000
_cell.length_c   1.000
_cell.angle_alpha   90.00
_cell.angle_beta   90.00
_cell.angle_gamma   90.00
#
_symmetry.space_group_name_H-M   'P 1'
#
loop_
_entity.id
_entity.type
_entity.pdbx_description
1 polymer ?
#
loop_
_entity_poly.entity_id
_entity_poly.type
_entity_poly.pdbx_seq_one_letter_code
_entity_poly.pdbx_strand_id
1 'polypeptide(L)'
;MNKNNFKVLEAKLDEQKVYIQQLESRLNAKSSEIIDNKNLLIKTHQQIKSLNEELNHLLDFILMLQEEKYLIRPNETPSLQKYISSTIITEDKDFLFGINIDKKFIQDKSIPTIKYYLYTSDCFITEEHQLQNLKISQKKDLSIIVKTFIEYIKFCFKSKKTSIKGLVEIIHTQSLFPQNHENVTLRFYGNKSIEKEVQNFIILYSKKN
;
A
#
# COMPACT_ATOMS: atom_id res chain seq x y z
N MET A 1 80.39 31.72 29.82
CA MET A 1 79.50 31.13 28.79
C MET A 1 79.44 32.08 27.59
N ASN A 2 79.57 31.56 26.38
CA ASN A 2 79.74 32.36 25.15
C ASN A 2 78.38 32.80 24.59
N LYS A 3 78.26 34.06 24.14
CA LYS A 3 76.99 34.70 23.69
C LYS A 3 76.27 33.92 22.58
N ASN A 4 77.03 33.20 21.75
CA ASN A 4 76.50 32.33 20.69
C ASN A 4 75.78 31.07 21.22
N ASN A 5 76.23 30.49 22.34
CA ASN A 5 75.58 29.30 22.91
C ASN A 5 74.19 29.65 23.47
N PHE A 6 74.01 30.88 23.95
CA PHE A 6 72.73 31.35 24.48
C PHE A 6 71.67 31.51 23.37
N LYS A 7 72.06 32.10 22.23
CA LYS A 7 71.18 32.22 21.05
C LYS A 7 70.75 30.87 20.48
N VAL A 8 71.65 29.88 20.47
CA VAL A 8 71.35 28.52 20.01
C VAL A 8 70.37 27.81 20.95
N LEU A 9 70.51 28.04 22.27
CA LEU A 9 69.58 27.53 23.28
C LEU A 9 68.19 28.19 23.17
N GLU A 10 68.13 29.50 22.95
CA GLU A 10 66.86 30.22 22.71
C GLU A 10 66.15 29.70 21.46
N ALA A 11 66.86 29.53 20.34
CA ALA A 11 66.29 29.00 19.11
C ALA A 11 65.70 27.58 19.32
N LYS A 12 66.43 26.69 20.03
CA LYS A 12 65.93 25.36 20.38
C LYS A 12 64.70 25.40 21.30
N LEU A 13 64.67 26.34 22.24
CA LEU A 13 63.53 26.51 23.14
C LEU A 13 62.28 26.92 22.37
N ASP A 14 62.41 27.87 21.44
CA ASP A 14 61.29 28.32 20.63
C ASP A 14 60.81 27.24 19.64
N GLU A 15 61.73 26.46 19.07
CA GLU A 15 61.40 25.29 18.25
C GLU A 15 60.59 24.24 19.05
N GLN A 16 60.99 23.97 20.29
CA GLN A 16 60.26 23.07 21.18
C GLN A 16 58.88 23.61 21.57
N LYS A 17 58.73 24.92 21.81
CA LYS A 17 57.42 25.53 22.09
C LYS A 17 56.47 25.38 20.91
N VAL A 18 56.95 25.62 19.69
CA VAL A 18 56.14 25.44 18.47
C VAL A 18 55.74 23.97 18.32
N TYR A 19 56.66 23.04 18.57
CA TYR A 19 56.36 21.61 18.52
C TYR A 19 55.32 21.19 19.57
N ILE A 20 55.41 21.70 20.80
CA ILE A 20 54.42 21.47 21.87
C ILE A 20 53.04 21.98 21.43
N GLN A 21 52.94 23.20 20.89
CA GLN A 21 51.67 23.74 20.40
C GLN A 21 51.06 22.90 19.28
N GLN A 22 51.88 22.37 18.36
CA GLN A 22 51.40 21.47 17.31
C GLN A 22 50.87 20.16 17.88
N LEU A 23 51.53 19.60 18.90
CA LEU A 23 51.06 18.39 19.58
C LEU A 23 49.75 18.63 20.33
N GLU A 24 49.62 19.75 21.04
CA GLU A 24 48.38 20.14 21.74
C GLU A 24 47.22 20.33 20.76
N SER A 25 47.47 20.98 19.62
CA SER A 25 46.46 21.14 18.56
C SER A 25 46.01 19.79 17.98
N ARG A 26 46.95 18.87 17.69
CA ARG A 26 46.63 17.52 17.21
C ARG A 26 45.86 16.71 18.24
N LEU A 27 46.22 16.84 19.52
CA LEU A 27 45.57 16.14 20.61
C LEU A 27 44.11 16.62 20.77
N ASN A 28 43.88 17.93 20.68
CA ASN A 28 42.54 18.50 20.73
C ASN A 28 41.68 18.06 19.54
N ALA A 29 42.24 18.07 18.33
CA ALA A 29 41.54 17.59 17.13
C ALA A 29 41.15 16.10 17.25
N LYS A 30 42.09 15.26 17.70
CA LYS A 30 41.82 13.83 17.94
C LYS A 30 40.83 13.59 19.06
N SER A 31 40.85 14.40 20.12
CA SER A 31 39.87 14.31 21.20
C SER A 31 38.45 14.63 20.71
N SER A 32 38.30 15.67 19.90
CA SER A 32 37.00 16.00 19.26
C SER A 32 36.52 14.87 18.36
N GLU A 33 37.39 14.31 17.53
CA GLU A 33 37.06 13.19 16.64
C GLU A 33 36.59 11.94 17.42
N ILE A 34 37.19 11.67 18.58
CA ILE A 34 36.75 10.58 19.47
C ILE A 34 35.35 10.83 20.02
N ILE A 35 35.04 12.07 20.40
CA ILE A 35 33.70 12.45 20.91
C ILE A 35 32.65 12.28 19.80
N ASP A 36 32.95 12.75 18.59
CA ASP A 36 32.05 12.64 17.44
C ASP A 36 31.78 11.16 17.07
N ASN A 37 32.83 10.34 17.04
CA ASN A 37 32.69 8.91 16.80
C ASN A 37 31.87 8.20 17.88
N LYS A 38 32.05 8.59 19.15
CA LYS A 38 31.26 8.04 20.26
C LYS A 38 29.77 8.39 20.12
N ASN A 39 29.47 9.62 19.73
CA ASN A 39 28.09 10.08 19.48
C ASN A 39 27.47 9.35 18.29
N LEU A 40 28.22 9.15 17.21
CA LEU A 40 27.78 8.35 16.05
C LEU A 40 27.43 6.93 16.49
N LEU A 41 28.30 6.30 17.27
CA LEU A 41 28.12 4.92 17.74
C LEU A 41 26.88 4.76 18.62
N ILE A 42 26.61 5.73 19.50
CA ILE A 42 25.38 5.77 20.32
C ILE A 42 24.13 5.85 19.42
N LYS A 43 24.13 6.75 18.42
CA LYS A 43 23.01 6.89 17.48
C LYS A 43 22.78 5.60 16.69
N THR A 44 23.83 5.00 16.17
CA THR A 44 23.73 3.73 15.43
C THR A 44 23.17 2.61 16.32
N HIS A 45 23.60 2.54 17.58
CA HIS A 45 23.07 1.55 18.51
C HIS A 45 21.58 1.73 18.79
N GLN A 46 21.11 2.98 18.93
CA GLN A 46 19.69 3.29 19.06
C GLN A 46 18.88 2.90 17.82
N GLN A 47 19.42 3.17 16.62
CA GLN A 47 18.78 2.77 15.35
C GLN A 47 18.67 1.25 15.21
N ILE A 48 19.73 0.51 15.57
CA ILE A 48 19.70 -0.96 15.57
C ILE A 48 18.65 -1.48 16.56
N LYS A 49 18.55 -0.87 17.73
CA LYS A 49 17.54 -1.25 18.74
C LYS A 49 16.12 -1.05 18.21
N SER A 50 15.83 0.11 17.60
CA SER A 50 14.53 0.39 16.97
C SER A 50 14.22 -0.62 15.88
N LEU A 51 15.19 -0.92 15.01
CA LEU A 51 15.03 -1.91 13.94
C LEU A 51 14.71 -3.31 14.50
N ASN A 52 15.36 -3.70 15.59
CA ASN A 52 15.08 -4.99 16.24
C ASN A 52 13.67 -5.03 16.83
N GLU A 53 13.19 -3.94 17.43
CA GLU A 53 11.82 -3.83 17.93
C GLU A 53 10.80 -3.93 16.78
N GLU A 54 11.05 -3.23 15.66
CA GLU A 54 10.24 -3.32 14.45
C GLU A 54 10.22 -4.74 13.85
N LEU A 55 11.37 -5.43 13.83
CA LEU A 55 11.48 -6.82 13.39
C LEU A 55 10.69 -7.77 14.29
N ASN A 56 10.76 -7.59 15.61
CA ASN A 56 9.98 -8.40 16.55
C ASN A 56 8.47 -8.18 16.33
N HIS A 57 8.03 -6.93 16.16
CA HIS A 57 6.63 -6.64 15.84
C HIS A 57 6.18 -7.29 14.51
N LEU A 58 7.06 -7.29 13.50
CA LEU A 58 6.78 -7.96 12.23
C LEU A 58 6.68 -9.48 12.41
N LEU A 59 7.54 -10.06 13.26
CA LEU A 59 7.55 -11.49 13.55
C LEU A 59 6.30 -11.90 14.33
N ASP A 60 5.92 -11.15 15.36
CA ASP A 60 4.69 -11.33 16.13
C ASP A 60 3.46 -11.24 15.23
N PHE A 61 3.45 -10.29 14.28
CA PHE A 61 2.38 -10.17 13.30
C PHE A 61 2.31 -11.38 12.36
N ILE A 62 3.46 -11.88 11.88
CA ILE A 62 3.52 -13.09 11.05
C ILE A 62 3.02 -14.32 11.84
N LEU A 63 3.40 -14.44 13.11
CA LEU A 63 2.96 -15.51 13.99
C LEU A 63 1.46 -15.42 14.26
N MET A 64 0.93 -14.22 14.53
CA MET A 64 -0.52 -13.99 14.66
C MET A 64 -1.27 -14.40 13.38
N LEU A 65 -0.77 -14.03 12.20
CA LEU A 65 -1.33 -14.45 10.91
C LEU A 65 -1.24 -15.97 10.68
N GLN A 66 -0.23 -16.63 11.23
CA GLN A 66 -0.12 -18.09 11.20
C GLN A 66 -1.13 -18.74 12.16
N GLU A 67 -1.26 -18.24 13.38
CA GLU A 67 -2.23 -18.71 14.37
C GLU A 67 -3.69 -18.51 13.90
N GLU A 68 -3.99 -17.37 13.27
CA GLU A 68 -5.28 -17.12 12.62
C GLU A 68 -5.56 -18.09 11.46
N LYS A 69 -4.54 -18.52 10.70
CA LYS A 69 -4.67 -19.58 9.68
C LYS A 69 -4.96 -20.95 10.27
N TYR A 70 -4.55 -21.25 11.51
CA TYR A 70 -4.83 -22.53 12.17
C TYR A 70 -6.21 -22.60 12.83
N LEU A 71 -6.87 -21.45 13.06
CA LEU A 71 -8.19 -21.38 13.70
C LEU A 71 -9.39 -21.48 12.72
N ILE A 72 -9.16 -21.57 11.40
CA ILE A 72 -10.23 -21.62 10.40
C ILE A 72 -10.31 -23.01 9.76
N ARG A 73 -11.25 -23.84 10.21
CA ARG A 73 -11.76 -25.00 9.46
C ARG A 73 -12.71 -24.51 8.33
N PRO A 74 -13.22 -25.40 7.46
CA PRO A 74 -12.61 -26.01 6.29
C PRO A 74 -13.37 -25.50 5.05
N ASN A 75 -12.93 -24.39 4.44
CA ASN A 75 -13.30 -23.97 3.08
C ASN A 75 -12.30 -22.89 2.68
N GLU A 76 -11.16 -23.37 2.22
CA GLU A 76 -9.88 -22.72 1.92
C GLU A 76 -9.95 -21.23 1.54
N THR A 77 -9.61 -20.35 2.49
CA THR A 77 -9.11 -19.03 2.15
C THR A 77 -7.87 -19.21 1.27
N PRO A 78 -7.85 -18.69 0.04
CA PRO A 78 -6.72 -18.91 -0.86
C PRO A 78 -5.45 -18.32 -0.24
N SER A 79 -4.32 -18.99 -0.42
CA SER A 79 -3.03 -18.39 -0.06
C SER A 79 -2.84 -17.09 -0.86
N LEU A 80 -2.12 -16.11 -0.30
CA LEU A 80 -1.87 -14.84 -1.00
C LEU A 80 -1.33 -15.08 -2.42
N GLN A 81 -0.37 -15.99 -2.57
CA GLN A 81 0.19 -16.34 -3.88
C GLN A 81 -0.88 -16.88 -4.83
N LYS A 82 -1.75 -17.79 -4.37
CA LYS A 82 -2.86 -18.35 -5.15
C LYS A 82 -3.87 -17.27 -5.52
N TYR A 83 -4.18 -16.35 -4.60
CA TYR A 83 -5.12 -15.26 -4.83
C TYR A 83 -4.60 -14.23 -5.85
N ILE A 84 -3.34 -13.80 -5.72
CA ILE A 84 -2.74 -12.82 -6.64
C ILE A 84 -2.66 -13.38 -8.06
N SER A 85 -2.38 -14.69 -8.20
CA SER A 85 -2.32 -15.36 -9.51
C SER A 85 -3.70 -15.64 -10.10
N SER A 86 -4.70 -15.99 -9.30
CA SER A 86 -6.05 -16.29 -9.79
C SER A 86 -6.90 -15.04 -10.07
N THR A 87 -6.60 -13.92 -9.43
CA THR A 87 -7.37 -12.68 -9.58
C THR A 87 -6.88 -11.90 -10.80
N ILE A 88 -7.72 -11.73 -11.83
CA ILE A 88 -7.36 -11.07 -13.10
C ILE A 88 -8.10 -9.74 -13.22
N ILE A 89 -7.45 -8.64 -12.82
CA ILE A 89 -7.99 -7.28 -12.91
C ILE A 89 -7.33 -6.58 -14.10
N THR A 90 -8.11 -5.88 -14.93
CA THR A 90 -7.60 -5.05 -16.03
C THR A 90 -6.60 -4.00 -15.57
N GLU A 91 -5.64 -3.67 -16.43
CA GLU A 91 -4.71 -2.57 -16.18
C GLU A 91 -5.37 -1.20 -16.38
N ASP A 92 -6.46 -1.14 -17.15
CA ASP A 92 -7.19 0.11 -17.41
C ASP A 92 -8.06 0.52 -16.21
N LYS A 93 -7.53 1.44 -15.41
CA LYS A 93 -8.16 1.95 -14.19
C LYS A 93 -9.39 2.82 -14.44
N ASP A 94 -9.67 3.23 -15.68
CA ASP A 94 -10.90 3.98 -15.99
C ASP A 94 -12.16 3.13 -15.78
N PHE A 95 -12.00 1.81 -15.80
CA PHE A 95 -13.08 0.83 -15.66
C PHE A 95 -13.12 0.17 -14.28
N LEU A 96 -12.34 0.68 -13.33
CA LEU A 96 -12.25 0.18 -11.97
C LEU A 96 -12.94 1.13 -10.99
N PHE A 97 -13.84 0.57 -10.19
CA PHE A 97 -14.63 1.34 -9.24
C PHE A 97 -14.67 0.67 -7.88
N GLY A 98 -14.50 1.45 -6.81
CA GLY A 98 -14.44 0.96 -5.44
C GLY A 98 -15.78 0.97 -4.72
N ILE A 99 -16.15 -0.16 -4.11
CA ILE A 99 -17.18 -0.21 -3.06
C ILE A 99 -16.46 -0.07 -1.71
N ASN A 100 -16.60 1.09 -1.08
CA ASN A 100 -15.88 1.47 0.14
C ASN A 100 -14.35 1.37 0.02
N ILE A 101 -13.84 1.63 -1.20
CA ILE A 101 -12.43 1.82 -1.53
C ILE A 101 -12.31 3.21 -2.15
N ASP A 102 -11.33 4.00 -1.71
CA ASP A 102 -11.14 5.36 -2.22
C ASP A 102 -10.77 5.33 -3.70
N LYS A 103 -11.40 6.22 -4.48
CA LYS A 103 -11.08 6.38 -5.91
C LYS A 103 -9.61 6.77 -6.08
N LYS A 104 -9.07 7.64 -5.22
CA LYS A 104 -7.65 8.04 -5.30
C LYS A 104 -6.72 6.84 -5.15
N PHE A 105 -7.04 5.93 -4.22
CA PHE A 105 -6.29 4.69 -4.03
C PHE A 105 -6.26 3.84 -5.31
N ILE A 106 -7.40 3.63 -5.96
CA ILE A 106 -7.49 2.85 -7.21
C ILE A 106 -6.68 3.50 -8.33
N GLN A 107 -6.73 4.83 -8.44
CA GLN A 107 -6.03 5.57 -9.49
C GLN A 107 -4.51 5.60 -9.26
N ASP A 108 -4.06 5.79 -8.03
CA ASP A 108 -2.65 6.02 -7.73
C ASP A 108 -1.84 4.73 -7.53
N LYS A 109 -2.49 3.61 -7.17
CA LYS A 109 -1.79 2.36 -6.80
C LYS A 109 -1.71 1.36 -7.94
N SER A 110 -0.67 0.53 -7.94
CA SER A 110 -0.47 -0.52 -8.94
C SER A 110 -1.54 -1.62 -8.81
N ILE A 111 -1.84 -2.33 -9.91
CA ILE A 111 -2.76 -3.49 -9.87
C ILE A 111 -2.34 -4.53 -8.82
N PRO A 112 -1.06 -4.93 -8.69
CA PRO A 112 -0.61 -5.81 -7.60
C PRO A 112 -0.95 -5.27 -6.20
N THR A 113 -0.78 -3.96 -5.97
CA THR A 113 -1.15 -3.33 -4.69
C THR A 113 -2.66 -3.38 -4.44
N ILE A 114 -3.47 -3.18 -5.49
CA ILE A 114 -4.93 -3.28 -5.39
C ILE A 114 -5.34 -4.73 -5.07
N LYS A 115 -4.76 -5.73 -5.74
CA LYS A 115 -5.00 -7.15 -5.43
C LYS A 115 -4.61 -7.49 -3.98
N TYR A 116 -3.47 -7.00 -3.51
CA TYR A 116 -3.05 -7.19 -2.12
C TYR A 116 -4.02 -6.53 -1.13
N TYR A 117 -4.51 -5.34 -1.45
CA TYR A 117 -5.52 -4.66 -0.62
C TYR A 117 -6.85 -5.44 -0.55
N LEU A 118 -7.29 -6.01 -1.67
CA LEU A 118 -8.47 -6.86 -1.71
C LEU A 118 -8.26 -8.13 -0.88
N TYR A 119 -7.09 -8.76 -0.98
CA TYR A 119 -6.72 -9.92 -0.16
C TYR A 119 -6.78 -9.63 1.34
N THR A 120 -6.16 -8.54 1.79
CA THR A 120 -6.15 -8.11 3.20
C THR A 120 -7.50 -7.61 3.70
N SER A 121 -8.47 -7.39 2.80
CA SER A 121 -9.83 -7.00 3.13
C SER A 121 -10.83 -8.15 2.99
N ASP A 122 -10.34 -9.40 3.00
CA ASP A 122 -11.12 -10.63 2.84
C ASP A 122 -11.97 -10.68 1.56
N CYS A 123 -11.54 -10.01 0.49
CA CYS A 123 -12.28 -9.95 -0.76
C CYS A 123 -12.03 -11.20 -1.63
N PHE A 124 -12.50 -12.36 -1.16
CA PHE A 124 -12.29 -13.65 -1.80
C PHE A 124 -13.40 -14.07 -2.78
N ILE A 125 -14.52 -13.35 -2.78
CA ILE A 125 -15.64 -13.64 -3.69
C ILE A 125 -15.38 -12.93 -5.01
N THR A 126 -15.42 -13.70 -6.10
CA THR A 126 -15.41 -13.18 -7.47
C THR A 126 -16.71 -13.57 -8.15
N GLU A 127 -17.45 -12.58 -8.63
CA GLU A 127 -18.73 -12.78 -9.31
C GLU A 127 -18.75 -12.00 -10.62
N GLU A 128 -19.37 -12.58 -11.66
CA GLU A 128 -19.59 -11.90 -12.94
C GLU A 128 -21.09 -11.72 -13.15
N HIS A 129 -21.48 -10.50 -13.50
CA HIS A 129 -22.86 -10.05 -13.54
C HIS A 129 -23.11 -9.29 -14.83
N GLN A 130 -24.16 -9.64 -15.56
CA GLN A 130 -24.60 -8.88 -16.73
C GLN A 130 -25.74 -7.95 -16.37
N LEU A 131 -25.49 -6.64 -16.47
CA LEU A 131 -26.55 -5.64 -16.40
C LEU A 131 -27.22 -5.54 -17.77
N GLN A 132 -28.41 -6.12 -17.87
CA GLN A 132 -29.22 -6.13 -19.08
C GLN A 132 -30.17 -4.92 -19.14
N ASN A 133 -30.71 -4.62 -20.33
CA ASN A 133 -31.71 -3.57 -20.56
C ASN A 133 -31.27 -2.13 -20.21
N LEU A 134 -29.97 -1.86 -20.18
CA LEU A 134 -29.45 -0.51 -19.97
C LEU A 134 -29.47 0.29 -21.28
N LYS A 135 -30.07 1.49 -21.25
CA LYS A 135 -29.94 2.44 -22.37
C LYS A 135 -28.60 3.16 -22.25
N ILE A 136 -27.59 2.66 -22.96
CA ILE A 136 -26.25 3.26 -23.00
C ILE A 136 -26.05 3.85 -24.39
N SER A 137 -25.84 5.16 -24.45
CA SER A 137 -25.56 5.85 -25.71
C SER A 137 -24.13 6.39 -25.75
N GLN A 138 -23.52 6.64 -24.58
CA GLN A 138 -22.18 7.21 -24.44
C GLN A 138 -21.38 6.55 -23.31
N LYS A 139 -20.03 6.61 -23.37
CA LYS A 139 -19.12 6.15 -22.30
C LYS A 139 -19.44 6.81 -20.94
N LYS A 140 -19.93 8.05 -20.95
CA LYS A 140 -20.35 8.76 -19.73
C LYS A 140 -21.55 8.10 -19.03
N ASP A 141 -22.49 7.55 -19.79
CA ASP A 141 -23.69 6.90 -19.26
C ASP A 141 -23.31 5.64 -18.48
N LEU A 142 -22.35 4.87 -19.01
CA LEU A 142 -21.81 3.68 -18.35
C LEU A 142 -21.14 4.02 -17.01
N SER A 143 -20.36 5.11 -16.93
CA SER A 143 -19.79 5.58 -15.66
C SER A 143 -20.86 5.99 -14.65
N ILE A 144 -21.95 6.61 -15.11
CA ILE A 144 -23.07 7.01 -14.24
C ILE A 144 -23.79 5.76 -13.71
N ILE A 145 -24.13 4.81 -14.58
CA ILE A 145 -24.83 3.57 -14.20
C ILE A 145 -24.03 2.81 -13.15
N VAL A 146 -22.72 2.65 -13.35
CA VAL A 146 -21.87 1.91 -12.39
C VAL A 146 -21.72 2.66 -11.07
N LYS A 147 -21.63 3.99 -11.07
CA LYS A 147 -21.64 4.77 -9.82
C LYS A 147 -22.97 4.60 -9.08
N THR A 148 -24.09 4.69 -9.78
CA THR A 148 -25.43 4.48 -9.19
C THR A 148 -25.57 3.07 -8.63
N PHE A 149 -25.08 2.06 -9.35
CA PHE A 149 -25.03 0.68 -8.89
C PHE A 149 -24.21 0.55 -7.60
N ILE A 150 -23.03 1.15 -7.54
CA ILE A 150 -22.17 1.10 -6.34
C ILE A 150 -22.84 1.77 -5.14
N GLU A 151 -23.45 2.93 -5.33
CA GLU A 151 -24.19 3.60 -4.26
C GLU A 151 -25.41 2.78 -3.81
N TYR A 152 -26.09 2.11 -4.73
CA TYR A 152 -27.16 1.16 -4.41
C TYR A 152 -26.65 -0.02 -3.56
N ILE A 153 -25.54 -0.68 -3.95
CA ILE A 153 -24.94 -1.76 -3.15
C ILE A 153 -24.59 -1.25 -1.75
N LYS A 154 -23.92 -0.10 -1.63
CA LYS A 154 -23.58 0.50 -0.33
C LYS A 154 -24.82 0.73 0.52
N PHE A 155 -25.89 1.24 -0.08
CA PHE A 155 -27.16 1.48 0.61
C PHE A 155 -27.80 0.17 1.11
N CYS A 156 -27.86 -0.87 0.28
CA CYS A 156 -28.41 -2.18 0.64
C CYS A 156 -27.66 -2.85 1.79
N PHE A 157 -26.33 -2.74 1.82
CA PHE A 157 -25.54 -3.31 2.91
C PHE A 157 -25.58 -2.45 4.18
N LYS A 158 -25.65 -1.12 4.05
CA LYS A 158 -25.86 -0.21 5.17
C LYS A 158 -27.20 -0.47 5.87
N SER A 159 -28.28 -0.69 5.14
CA SER A 159 -29.60 -0.99 5.72
C SER A 159 -29.62 -2.33 6.46
N LYS A 160 -28.87 -3.32 5.99
CA LYS A 160 -28.64 -4.61 6.66
C LYS A 160 -27.64 -4.55 7.82
N LYS A 161 -27.11 -3.37 8.18
CA LYS A 161 -26.02 -3.19 9.16
C LYS A 161 -24.81 -4.10 8.90
N THR A 162 -24.51 -4.33 7.63
CA THR A 162 -23.50 -5.27 7.18
C THR A 162 -22.41 -4.50 6.42
N SER A 163 -21.13 -4.75 6.73
CA SER A 163 -20.03 -4.15 5.96
C SER A 163 -19.88 -4.83 4.60
N ILE A 164 -19.68 -4.03 3.56
CA ILE A 164 -19.34 -4.48 2.21
C ILE A 164 -18.09 -3.74 1.77
N LYS A 165 -17.18 -4.46 1.13
CA LYS A 165 -15.98 -3.89 0.51
C LYS A 165 -15.67 -4.67 -0.75
N GLY A 166 -15.19 -3.97 -1.76
CA GLY A 166 -14.79 -4.64 -2.99
C GLY A 166 -14.47 -3.71 -4.14
N LEU A 167 -14.07 -4.31 -5.24
CA LEU A 167 -13.79 -3.67 -6.51
C LEU A 167 -14.80 -4.15 -7.56
N VAL A 168 -15.34 -3.21 -8.32
CA VAL A 168 -16.16 -3.48 -9.51
C VAL A 168 -15.33 -3.11 -10.73
N GLU A 169 -15.14 -4.08 -11.61
CA GLU A 169 -14.51 -3.94 -12.92
C GLU A 169 -15.59 -4.02 -14.00
N ILE A 170 -15.49 -3.18 -15.03
CA ILE A 170 -16.32 -3.29 -16.23
C ILE A 170 -15.53 -4.07 -17.28
N ILE A 171 -16.04 -5.24 -17.70
CA ILE A 171 -15.40 -6.06 -18.72
C ILE A 171 -15.78 -5.53 -20.11
N HIS A 172 -14.78 -5.23 -20.92
CA HIS A 172 -14.95 -4.92 -22.33
C HIS A 172 -15.19 -6.19 -23.16
N THR A 173 -16.44 -6.43 -23.57
CA THR A 173 -16.69 -7.19 -24.79
C THR A 173 -16.43 -6.26 -25.99
N GLN A 174 -15.82 -6.78 -27.06
CA GLN A 174 -15.10 -6.08 -28.13
C GLN A 174 -15.86 -5.04 -29.00
N SER A 175 -16.98 -4.50 -28.53
CA SER A 175 -17.56 -3.28 -29.09
C SER A 175 -18.32 -2.62 -27.97
N LEU A 176 -17.92 -1.41 -27.58
CA LEU A 176 -18.70 -0.60 -26.64
C LEU A 176 -19.92 0.05 -27.32
N PHE A 177 -20.08 -0.11 -28.65
CA PHE A 177 -21.05 0.62 -29.47
C PHE A 177 -21.48 -0.06 -30.81
N PRO A 178 -21.95 -1.32 -30.91
CA PRO A 178 -22.69 -1.83 -32.05
C PRO A 178 -24.21 -1.76 -31.77
N GLN A 179 -24.82 -0.61 -32.02
CA GLN A 179 -26.23 -0.33 -32.38
C GLN A 179 -27.44 -1.07 -31.75
N ASN A 180 -27.32 -2.08 -30.89
CA ASN A 180 -28.45 -2.84 -30.36
C ASN A 180 -28.20 -3.24 -28.90
N HIS A 181 -28.91 -2.60 -27.97
CA HIS A 181 -29.17 -3.05 -26.59
C HIS A 181 -28.07 -3.90 -25.93
N GLU A 182 -26.96 -3.28 -25.55
CA GLU A 182 -25.81 -4.01 -25.03
C GLU A 182 -25.88 -4.26 -23.52
N ASN A 183 -25.65 -5.52 -23.16
CA ASN A 183 -25.46 -5.97 -21.79
C ASN A 183 -24.09 -5.49 -21.29
N VAL A 184 -24.06 -4.82 -20.14
CA VAL A 184 -22.78 -4.47 -19.49
C VAL A 184 -22.37 -5.61 -18.59
N THR A 185 -21.22 -6.22 -18.86
CA THR A 185 -20.67 -7.23 -17.95
C THR A 185 -19.81 -6.55 -16.89
N LEU A 186 -20.17 -6.77 -15.64
CA LEU A 186 -19.43 -6.34 -14.47
C LEU A 186 -18.78 -7.56 -13.83
N ARG A 187 -17.53 -7.41 -13.39
CA ARG A 187 -16.89 -8.34 -12.49
C ARG A 187 -16.71 -7.70 -11.13
N PHE A 188 -17.11 -8.41 -10.10
CA PHE A 188 -17.03 -7.95 -8.73
C PHE A 188 -16.05 -8.81 -7.93
N TYR A 189 -15.18 -8.15 -7.19
CA TYR A 189 -14.25 -8.75 -6.24
C TYR A 189 -14.57 -8.20 -4.85
N GLY A 190 -15.10 -9.02 -3.94
CA GLY A 190 -15.50 -8.50 -2.64
C GLY A 190 -15.56 -9.50 -1.53
N ASN A 191 -15.83 -8.96 -0.34
CA ASN A 191 -15.86 -9.75 0.90
C ASN A 191 -17.23 -10.40 1.17
N LYS A 192 -18.27 -10.01 0.43
CA LYS A 192 -19.63 -10.58 0.49
C LYS A 192 -20.22 -10.63 -0.90
N SER A 193 -21.01 -11.67 -1.16
CA SER A 193 -21.77 -11.81 -2.41
C SER A 193 -22.73 -10.64 -2.59
N ILE A 194 -22.85 -10.15 -3.82
CA ILE A 194 -23.79 -9.09 -4.20
C ILE A 194 -24.86 -9.59 -5.18
N GLU A 195 -24.90 -10.89 -5.46
CA GLU A 195 -25.84 -11.52 -6.40
C GLU A 195 -27.28 -11.03 -6.21
N LYS A 196 -27.78 -11.09 -4.98
CA LYS A 196 -29.17 -10.69 -4.68
C LYS A 196 -29.40 -9.19 -4.96
N GLU A 197 -28.44 -8.35 -4.61
CA GLU A 197 -28.51 -6.91 -4.85
C GLU A 197 -28.43 -6.59 -6.34
N VAL A 198 -27.60 -7.30 -7.10
CA VAL A 198 -27.53 -7.17 -8.56
C VAL A 198 -28.87 -7.49 -9.21
N GLN A 199 -29.48 -8.62 -8.86
CA GLN A 199 -30.79 -9.00 -9.41
C GLN A 199 -31.86 -7.96 -9.08
N ASN A 200 -31.88 -7.46 -7.83
CA ASN A 200 -32.81 -6.42 -7.44
C ASN A 200 -32.57 -5.10 -8.19
N PHE A 201 -31.30 -4.73 -8.41
CA PHE A 201 -30.93 -3.55 -9.18
C PHE A 201 -31.41 -3.66 -10.63
N ILE A 202 -31.19 -4.81 -11.28
CA ILE A 202 -31.67 -5.09 -12.64
C ILE A 202 -33.18 -4.99 -12.69
N ILE A 203 -33.92 -5.58 -11.75
CA ILE A 203 -35.39 -5.49 -11.69
C ILE A 203 -35.85 -4.04 -11.54
N LEU A 204 -35.22 -3.25 -10.65
CA LEU A 204 -35.56 -1.85 -10.44
C LEU A 204 -35.30 -1.01 -11.70
N TYR A 205 -34.21 -1.28 -12.41
CA TYR A 205 -33.83 -0.57 -13.62
C TYR A 205 -34.61 -1.03 -14.87
N SER A 206 -35.09 -2.28 -14.88
CA SER A 206 -35.84 -2.89 -15.98
C SER A 206 -37.36 -2.72 -15.86
N LYS A 207 -37.88 -2.21 -14.74
CA LYS A 207 -39.31 -1.91 -14.61
C LYS A 207 -39.68 -0.84 -15.65
N LYS A 208 -40.28 -1.33 -16.73
CA LYS A 208 -41.00 -0.59 -17.76
C LYS A 208 -41.85 0.51 -17.12
N ASN A 209 -41.60 1.75 -17.52
CA ASN A 209 -42.70 2.59 -17.99
C ASN A 209 -43.12 2.07 -19.36
#